data_AF-A0A822XFM8-F1
#
_entry.id   AF-A0A822XFM8-F1
#
_cell.length_a   1.000
_cell.length_b   1.000
_cell.length_c   1.000
_cell.angle_alpha   90.00
_cell.angle_beta   90.00
_cell.angle_gamma   90.00
#
_symmetry.space_group_name_H-M   'P 1'
#
loop_
_entity.id
_entity.type
_entity.pdbx_description
1 polymer ?
#
loop_
_entity_poly.entity_id
_entity_poly.type
_entity_poly.pdbx_seq_one_letter_code
_entity_poly.pdbx_strand_id
1 'polypeptide(L)'
;MNNWKDKEFPVEFMRQYTDNEFIINGCYNGLLCICLSCSLETTYTYNPITKECVSLPESDSDSNLDLEDIVPPKIDFGVDSTRKKYKVLRVQCLGVDMILDMYQFKSEIITLGENS
;
A
#
# COMPACT_ATOMS: atom_id res chain seq x y z
N MET A 1 31.49 -5.46 -13.08
CA MET A 1 30.68 -5.46 -11.85
C MET A 1 30.10 -4.06 -11.69
N ASN A 2 28.77 -3.92 -11.72
CA ASN A 2 28.14 -2.62 -11.49
C ASN A 2 28.36 -2.26 -10.02
N ASN A 3 29.02 -1.14 -9.76
CA ASN A 3 29.14 -0.58 -8.41
C ASN A 3 27.75 -0.09 -8.01
N TRP A 4 27.03 -0.88 -7.23
CA TRP A 4 25.84 -0.43 -6.53
C TRP A 4 26.27 0.77 -5.68
N LYS A 5 25.75 1.96 -5.99
CA LYS A 5 25.92 3.14 -5.15
C LYS A 5 24.79 3.10 -4.15
N ASP A 6 25.03 2.42 -3.03
CA ASP A 6 24.11 2.43 -1.92
C ASP A 6 23.96 3.89 -1.48
N LYS A 7 22.73 4.41 -1.60
CA LYS A 7 22.38 5.73 -1.12
C LYS A 7 21.33 5.52 -0.04
N GLU A 8 21.79 5.57 1.19
CA GLU A 8 20.90 5.64 2.33
C GLU A 8 20.14 6.98 2.28
N PHE A 9 18.82 6.92 2.45
CA PHE A 9 18.00 8.10 2.63
C PHE A 9 17.18 7.93 3.91
N PRO A 10 17.14 8.95 4.79
CA PRO A 10 16.33 8.88 5.98
C PRO A 10 14.86 8.93 5.55
N VAL A 11 14.10 7.91 5.96
CA VAL A 11 12.66 7.90 5.81
C VAL A 11 12.07 8.54 7.06
N GLU A 12 11.70 9.82 6.96
CA GLU A 12 11.01 10.55 8.03
C GLU A 12 9.53 10.13 8.03
N PHE A 13 9.24 8.92 8.51
CA PHE A 13 7.84 8.49 8.72
C PHE A 13 7.22 9.19 9.93
N MET A 14 5.88 9.27 9.92
CA MET A 14 5.09 9.81 11.03
C MET A 14 5.54 9.21 12.37
N ARG A 15 6.06 10.05 13.26
CA ARG A 15 6.54 9.72 14.62
C ARG A 15 5.50 9.08 15.55
N GLN A 16 4.32 8.71 15.06
CA GLN A 16 3.19 8.29 15.89
C GLN A 16 3.10 6.78 16.14
N TYR A 17 3.82 5.94 15.41
CA TYR A 17 3.79 4.49 15.62
C TYR A 17 5.17 3.98 16.07
N THR A 18 5.21 3.37 17.26
CA THR A 18 6.41 2.80 17.88
C THR A 18 6.77 1.42 17.35
N ASP A 19 5.86 0.80 16.60
CA ASP A 19 6.10 -0.48 15.95
C ASP A 19 6.79 -0.23 14.62
N ASN A 20 8.09 -0.51 14.60
CA ASN A 20 8.99 -0.22 13.47
C ASN A 20 8.84 -1.20 12.29
N GLU A 21 7.80 -2.02 12.28
CA GLU A 21 7.58 -3.03 11.24
C GLU A 21 6.70 -2.45 10.12
N PHE A 22 7.34 -2.11 9.02
CA PHE A 22 6.69 -1.72 7.78
C PHE A 22 6.92 -2.77 6.71
N ILE A 23 5.90 -2.98 5.88
CA ILE A 23 5.97 -3.89 4.74
C ILE A 23 6.01 -3.05 3.48
N ILE A 24 7.07 -3.22 2.69
CA ILE A 24 7.13 -2.67 1.33
C ILE A 24 6.39 -3.64 0.42
N ASN A 25 5.16 -3.28 0.05
CA ASN A 25 4.30 -4.13 -0.77
C ASN A 25 4.67 -4.11 -2.26
N GLY A 26 5.31 -3.03 -2.72
CA GLY A 26 5.72 -2.89 -4.11
C GLY A 26 6.43 -1.58 -4.39
N CYS A 27 7.02 -1.49 -5.58
CA CYS A 27 7.63 -0.26 -6.07
C CYS A 27 7.38 -0.06 -7.57
N TYR A 28 7.22 1.18 -7.99
CA TYR A 28 7.07 1.51 -9.40
C TYR A 28 7.54 2.95 -9.68
N ASN A 29 8.36 3.12 -10.72
CA ASN A 29 8.96 4.41 -11.10
C ASN A 29 9.59 5.18 -9.91
N GLY A 30 10.19 4.45 -8.96
CA GLY A 30 10.83 5.02 -7.79
C GLY A 30 9.89 5.37 -6.64
N LEU A 31 8.57 5.20 -6.77
CA LEU A 31 7.62 5.27 -5.66
C LEU A 31 7.56 3.92 -4.93
N LEU A 32 7.43 3.98 -3.60
CA LEU A 32 7.26 2.83 -2.72
C LEU A 32 5.82 2.78 -2.19
N CYS A 33 5.21 1.60 -2.16
CA CYS A 33 4.01 1.34 -1.38
C CYS A 33 4.39 0.76 -0.03
N ILE A 34 3.93 1.38 1.04
CA ILE A 34 4.30 1.02 2.40
C ILE A 34 3.01 0.80 3.21
N CYS A 35 2.90 -0.35 3.85
CA CYS A 35 1.84 -0.66 4.81
C CYS A 35 2.44 -0.81 6.20
N LEU A 36 1.72 -0.37 7.22
CA LEU A 36 2.12 -0.57 8.61
C LEU A 36 1.66 -1.95 9.07
N SER A 37 2.56 -2.72 9.70
CA SER A 37 2.21 -4.06 10.22
C SER A 37 1.08 -3.98 11.25
N CYS A 38 1.05 -2.91 12.06
CA CYS A 38 0.03 -2.65 13.07
C CYS A 38 -1.26 -2.01 12.54
N SER A 39 -1.31 -1.62 11.26
CA SER A 39 -2.49 -1.03 10.62
C SER A 39 -2.49 -1.41 9.14
N LEU A 40 -2.94 -2.64 8.85
CA LEU A 40 -3.00 -3.19 7.50
C LEU A 40 -4.00 -2.45 6.59
N GLU A 41 -4.89 -1.65 7.18
CA GLU A 41 -5.84 -0.78 6.49
C GLU A 41 -5.14 0.47 5.95
N THR A 42 -4.11 0.96 6.64
CA THR A 42 -3.41 2.18 6.24
C THR A 42 -2.27 1.88 5.30
N THR A 43 -2.40 2.39 4.07
CA THR A 43 -1.36 2.31 3.05
C THR A 43 -0.83 3.69 2.71
N TYR A 44 0.48 3.79 2.52
CA TYR A 44 1.15 5.00 2.10
C TYR A 44 1.85 4.79 0.75
N THR A 45 1.82 5.83 -0.08
CA THR A 45 2.76 5.99 -1.19
C THR A 45 3.87 6.93 -0.75
N TYR A 46 5.11 6.48 -0.88
CA TYR A 46 6.30 7.24 -0.49
C TYR A 46 7.25 7.45 -1.66
N ASN A 47 7.69 8.68 -1.87
CA ASN A 47 8.74 9.03 -2.81
C ASN A 47 10.06 9.23 -2.04
N PRO A 48 11.04 8.31 -2.15
CA PRO A 48 12.32 8.41 -1.45
C PRO A 48 13.20 9.56 -1.94
N ILE A 49 12.95 10.09 -3.14
CA ILE A 49 13.72 11.20 -3.71
C ILE A 49 13.21 12.54 -3.16
N THR A 50 11.89 12.75 -3.17
CA THR A 50 11.28 14.00 -2.67
C THR A 50 10.98 13.95 -1.17
N LYS A 51 11.04 12.77 -0.56
CA LYS A 51 10.59 12.44 0.80
C LYS A 51 9.10 12.70 1.05
N GLU A 52 8.32 12.87 -0.01
CA GLU A 52 6.87 13.06 0.12
C GLU A 52 6.19 11.72 0.42
N CYS A 53 5.27 11.75 1.37
CA CYS A 53 4.46 10.62 1.78
C CYS A 53 2.99 11.01 1.69
N VAL A 54 2.19 10.18 1.05
CA VAL A 54 0.74 10.39 0.90
C VAL A 54 0.03 9.13 1.36
N SER A 55 -0.90 9.27 2.30
CA SER A 55 -1.81 8.18 2.67
C SER A 55 -2.79 7.94 1.52
N LEU A 56 -2.94 6.68 1.14
CA LEU A 56 -4.05 6.28 0.29
C LEU A 56 -5.36 6.37 1.09
N PRO A 57 -6.49 6.66 0.43
CA PRO A 57 -7.79 6.56 1.05
C PRO A 57 -7.97 5.22 1.76
N GLU A 58 -8.58 5.23 2.94
CA GLU A 58 -9.04 4.01 3.59
C GLU A 58 -10.04 3.31 2.66
N SER A 59 -9.98 1.98 2.62
CA SER A 59 -11.00 1.23 1.91
C SER A 59 -12.31 1.32 2.70
N ASP A 60 -13.43 1.51 2.03
CA ASP A 60 -14.78 1.40 2.64
C ASP A 60 -15.11 -0.07 2.98
N SER A 61 -14.16 -0.84 3.51
CA SER A 61 -14.40 -2.19 3.99
C SER A 61 -14.95 -2.10 5.41
N ASP A 62 -16.23 -2.42 5.59
CA ASP A 62 -16.82 -2.74 6.90
C ASP A 62 -16.21 -4.05 7.43
N SER A 63 -14.91 -4.10 7.66
CA SER A 63 -14.25 -5.27 8.24
C SER A 63 -14.47 -5.25 9.74
N ASN A 64 -15.62 -5.78 10.18
CA ASN A 64 -15.79 -6.34 11.53
C ASN A 64 -14.96 -7.64 11.71
N LEU A 65 -13.81 -7.74 11.05
CA LEU A 65 -12.92 -8.89 11.11
C LEU A 65 -11.92 -8.62 12.22
N ASP A 66 -11.76 -9.59 13.13
CA ASP A 66 -10.72 -9.53 14.15
C ASP A 66 -9.34 -9.38 13.48
N LEU A 67 -8.52 -8.46 14.01
CA LEU A 67 -7.20 -8.10 13.47
C LEU A 67 -6.27 -9.30 13.23
N GLU A 68 -6.50 -10.43 13.91
CA GLU A 68 -5.68 -11.64 13.81
C GLU A 68 -5.85 -12.42 12.48
N ASP A 69 -6.96 -12.24 11.75
CA ASP A 69 -7.24 -12.95 10.49
C ASP A 69 -7.07 -12.08 9.22
N ILE A 70 -6.64 -10.82 9.38
CA ILE A 70 -6.54 -9.88 8.26
C ILE A 70 -5.23 -10.14 7.50
N VAL A 71 -5.36 -10.70 6.29
CA VAL A 71 -4.24 -10.78 5.34
C VAL A 71 -3.95 -9.35 4.83
N PRO A 72 -2.67 -8.90 4.86
CA PRO A 72 -2.31 -7.59 4.31
C PRO A 72 -2.82 -7.43 2.88
N PRO A 73 -3.40 -6.27 2.51
CA PRO A 73 -3.83 -6.04 1.15
C PRO A 73 -2.65 -6.19 0.19
N LYS A 74 -2.89 -6.81 -0.96
CA LYS A 74 -1.93 -6.81 -2.06
C LYS A 74 -2.06 -5.49 -2.81
N ILE A 75 -0.93 -4.81 -2.98
CA ILE A 75 -0.91 -3.49 -3.59
C ILE A 75 0.09 -3.47 -4.72
N ASP A 76 -0.35 -2.93 -5.85
CA ASP A 76 0.46 -2.79 -7.05
C ASP A 76 0.24 -1.41 -7.68
N PHE A 77 1.17 -1.00 -8.52
CA PHE A 77 1.18 0.29 -9.18
C PHE A 77 1.04 0.16 -10.69
N GLY A 78 0.39 1.15 -11.27
CA GLY A 78 0.38 1.36 -12.70
C GLY A 78 0.45 2.84 -13.04
N VAL A 79 0.69 3.13 -14.31
CA VAL A 79 0.51 4.47 -14.87
C VAL A 79 -0.55 4.40 -15.95
N ASP A 80 -1.55 5.25 -15.83
CA ASP A 80 -2.42 5.59 -16.95
C ASP A 80 -1.62 6.44 -17.93
N SER A 81 -1.12 5.83 -18.99
CA SER A 81 -0.28 6.50 -19.99
C SER A 81 -1.03 7.62 -20.73
N THR A 82 -2.35 7.51 -20.85
CA THR A 82 -3.19 8.51 -21.52
C THR A 82 -3.30 9.76 -20.67
N ARG A 83 -3.57 9.60 -19.37
CA ARG A 83 -3.76 10.72 -18.43
C ARG A 83 -2.47 11.16 -17.74
N LYS A 84 -1.38 10.39 -17.89
CA LYS A 84 -0.10 10.56 -17.16
C LYS A 84 -0.31 10.59 -15.65
N LYS A 85 -1.22 9.75 -15.15
CA LYS A 85 -1.55 9.65 -13.72
C LYS A 85 -1.10 8.31 -13.18
N TYR A 86 -0.55 8.32 -11.97
CA TYR A 86 -0.28 7.10 -11.23
C TYR A 86 -1.59 6.51 -10.73
N LYS A 87 -1.70 5.19 -10.83
CA LYS A 87 -2.79 4.39 -10.32
C LYS A 87 -2.24 3.38 -9.33
N VAL A 88 -2.97 3.16 -8.25
CA VAL A 88 -2.68 2.13 -7.28
C VAL A 88 -3.82 1.12 -7.31
N LEU A 89 -3.50 -0.14 -7.56
CA LEU A 89 -4.44 -1.26 -7.39
C LEU A 89 -4.30 -1.76 -5.96
N ARG A 90 -5.41 -1.78 -5.21
CA ARG A 90 -5.49 -2.44 -3.90
C ARG A 90 -6.41 -3.64 -4.04
N VAL A 91 -5.93 -4.81 -3.59
CA VAL A 91 -6.72 -6.05 -3.51
C VAL A 91 -6.72 -6.52 -2.06
N GLN A 92 -7.90 -6.65 -1.48
CA GLN A 92 -8.10 -7.06 -0.09
C GLN A 92 -8.87 -8.38 -0.04
N CYS A 93 -8.40 -9.31 0.80
CA CYS A 93 -9.15 -10.52 1.12
C CYS A 93 -10.20 -10.16 2.17
N LEU A 94 -11.48 -10.41 1.87
CA LEU A 94 -12.60 -10.17 2.78
C LEU A 94 -12.93 -11.40 3.64
N GLY A 95 -12.32 -12.55 3.36
CA GLY A 95 -12.54 -13.79 4.09
C GLY A 95 -12.66 -15.01 3.18
N VAL A 96 -12.90 -16.14 3.81
CA VAL A 96 -13.08 -17.45 3.16
C VAL A 96 -14.51 -17.93 3.38
N ASP A 97 -15.21 -18.24 2.30
CA ASP A 97 -16.42 -19.05 2.35
C ASP A 97 -16.01 -20.52 2.49
N MET A 98 -16.02 -21.03 3.74
CA MET A 98 -15.61 -22.40 4.05
C MET A 98 -16.56 -23.46 3.46
N ILE A 99 -17.81 -23.10 3.11
CA ILE A 99 -18.78 -24.02 2.53
C ILE A 99 -18.49 -24.22 1.05
N LEU A 100 -18.10 -23.14 0.36
CA LEU A 100 -17.81 -23.15 -1.06
C LEU A 100 -16.31 -23.32 -1.38
N ASP A 101 -15.44 -23.31 -0.37
CA ASP A 101 -13.98 -23.29 -0.51
C ASP A 101 -13.51 -22.13 -1.42
N MET A 102 -14.11 -20.95 -1.23
CA MET A 102 -13.88 -19.77 -2.06
C MET A 102 -13.36 -18.59 -1.23
N TYR A 103 -12.35 -17.91 -1.75
CA TYR A 103 -11.88 -16.64 -1.21
C TYR A 103 -12.69 -15.48 -1.78
N GLN A 104 -13.12 -14.57 -0.91
CA GLN A 104 -13.77 -13.33 -1.32
C GLN A 104 -12.73 -12.21 -1.37
N PHE A 105 -12.64 -11.52 -2.50
CA PHE A 105 -11.72 -10.40 -2.67
C PHE A 105 -12.46 -9.13 -3.07
N LYS A 106 -12.05 -8.00 -2.51
CA LYS A 106 -12.38 -6.65 -2.98
C LYS A 106 -11.18 -6.09 -3.73
N SER A 107 -11.40 -5.50 -4.89
CA SER A 107 -10.36 -4.79 -5.63
C SER A 107 -10.80 -3.37 -5.95
N GLU A 108 -9.90 -2.41 -5.76
CA GLU A 108 -10.13 -1.00 -6.10
C GLU A 108 -8.91 -0.37 -6.78
N ILE A 109 -9.16 0.64 -7.61
CA ILE A 109 -8.13 1.40 -8.30
C ILE A 109 -8.20 2.85 -7.84
N ILE A 110 -7.12 3.34 -7.25
CA ILE A 110 -6.99 4.68 -6.72
C ILE A 110 -6.11 5.49 -7.68
N THR A 111 -6.64 6.59 -8.24
CA THR A 111 -5.83 7.54 -9.02
C THR A 111 -5.16 8.54 -8.09
N LEU A 112 -3.83 8.61 -8.11
CA LEU A 112 -3.09 9.57 -7.27
C LEU A 112 -3.25 11.00 -7.80
N GLY A 113 -3.53 11.93 -6.89
CA GLY A 113 -3.69 13.35 -7.19
C GLY A 113 -5.01 13.73 -7.86
N GLU A 114 -6.08 12.94 -7.67
CA GLU A 114 -7.46 13.29 -8.06
C GLU A 114 -8.36 13.72 -6.88
N ASN A 115 -7.88 13.71 -5.63
CA ASN A 115 -8.62 14.18 -4.43
C ASN A 115 -7.76 15.14 -3.57
N SER A 116 -7.32 16.26 -4.16
CA SER A 116 -6.68 17.38 -3.46
C SER A 116 -7.67 18.47 -3.11
#